data_AF-A0A0B8PLB8-F1
#
_entry.id   AF-A0A0B8PLB8-F1
#
_cell.length_a   1.000
_cell.length_b   1.000
_cell.length_c   1.000
_cell.angle_alpha   90.00
_cell.angle_beta   90.00
_cell.angle_gamma   90.00
#
_symmetry.space_group_name_H-M   'P 1'
#
loop_
_entity.id
_entity.type
_entity.pdbx_description
1 polymer ?
#
loop_
_entity_poly.entity_id
_entity_poly.type
_entity_poly.pdbx_seq_one_letter_code
_entity_poly.pdbx_strand_id
1 'polypeptide(L)'
;MKRPGWDLMVGSGGPGFCTSYQDGEEITTYYTNSDDDFLRPILVRDFHGRKEDYIEILEEFRLFHNLYHDNKTGSFLSFDEAGDEVEVIKVETK
;
A
#
# COMPACT_ATOMS: atom_id res chain seq x y z
N MET A 1 -18.72 -16.19 7.42
CA MET A 1 -17.40 -15.53 7.36
C MET A 1 -17.62 -14.15 6.76
N LYS A 2 -17.52 -13.07 7.55
CA LYS A 2 -17.64 -11.70 7.02
C LYS A 2 -16.40 -11.43 6.18
N ARG A 3 -16.59 -11.10 4.90
CA ARG A 3 -15.50 -10.67 4.01
C ARG A 3 -14.78 -9.48 4.65
N PRO A 4 -13.43 -9.42 4.68
CA PRO A 4 -12.75 -8.18 5.03
C PRO A 4 -13.22 -7.14 4.01
N GLY A 5 -13.88 -6.11 4.52
CA GLY A 5 -14.32 -4.99 3.70
C GLY A 5 -13.09 -4.33 3.08
N TRP A 6 -13.29 -3.73 1.91
CA TRP A 6 -12.32 -2.92 1.17
C TRP A 6 -11.90 -1.63 1.90
N ASP A 7 -12.01 -1.61 3.23
CA ASP A 7 -11.76 -0.44 4.03
C ASP A 7 -10.26 -0.39 4.31
N LEU A 8 -9.57 0.45 3.55
CA LEU A 8 -8.23 0.93 3.82
C LEU A 8 -8.27 1.73 5.14
N MET A 9 -8.35 1.04 6.27
CA MET A 9 -8.23 1.68 7.57
C MET A 9 -6.77 2.03 7.85
N VAL A 10 -6.55 3.11 8.60
CA VAL A 10 -5.24 3.46 9.15
C VAL A 10 -4.70 2.25 9.92
N GLY A 11 -3.47 1.83 9.61
CA GLY A 11 -2.82 0.64 10.17
C GLY A 11 -3.18 -0.70 9.49
N SER A 12 -3.97 -0.70 8.41
CA SER A 12 -4.31 -1.91 7.64
C SER A 12 -3.46 -2.05 6.36
N GLY A 13 -3.41 -3.26 5.79
CA GLY A 13 -2.69 -3.55 4.54
C GLY A 13 -1.20 -3.88 4.68
N GLY A 14 -0.69 -3.91 5.92
CA GLY A 14 0.62 -4.49 6.22
C GLY A 14 0.55 -6.02 6.37
N PRO A 15 1.71 -6.69 6.40
CA PRO A 15 1.77 -8.10 6.72
C PRO A 15 1.27 -8.37 8.15
N GLY A 16 0.72 -9.56 8.37
CA GLY A 16 0.16 -9.96 9.64
C GLY A 16 0.24 -11.46 9.89
N PHE A 17 -0.15 -11.87 11.09
CA PHE A 17 -0.29 -13.26 11.47
C PHE A 17 -1.73 -13.53 11.90
N CYS A 18 -2.28 -14.66 11.48
CA CYS A 18 -3.54 -15.18 12.00
C CYS A 18 -3.27 -16.53 12.64
N THR A 19 -3.65 -16.65 13.90
CA THR A 19 -3.63 -17.90 14.63
C THR A 19 -5.04 -18.49 14.61
N SER A 20 -5.18 -19.67 14.03
CA SER A 20 -6.43 -20.44 14.01
C SER A 20 -6.24 -21.76 14.76
N TYR A 21 -7.35 -22.38 15.15
CA TYR A 21 -7.36 -23.70 15.75
C TYR A 21 -8.03 -24.68 14.78
N GLN A 22 -7.33 -25.74 14.42
CA GLN A 22 -7.86 -26.83 13.59
C GLN A 22 -7.59 -28.15 14.31
N ASP A 23 -8.65 -28.91 14.56
CA ASP A 23 -8.59 -30.21 15.26
C ASP A 23 -7.87 -30.18 16.64
N GLY A 24 -7.94 -29.03 17.33
CA GLY A 24 -7.30 -28.83 18.63
C GLY A 24 -5.83 -28.42 18.57
N GLU A 25 -5.25 -28.32 17.37
CA GLU A 25 -3.90 -27.78 17.16
C GLU A 25 -3.95 -26.31 16.77
N GLU A 26 -2.97 -25.55 17.27
CA GLU A 26 -2.78 -24.14 16.97
C GLU A 26 -1.98 -23.99 15.67
N ILE A 27 -2.57 -23.34 14.66
CA ILE A 27 -1.93 -23.06 13.37
C ILE A 27 -1.74 -21.55 13.26
N THR A 28 -0.48 -21.11 13.21
CA THR A 28 -0.15 -19.71 12.93
C THR A 28 0.25 -19.54 11.47
N THR A 29 -0.52 -18.75 10.74
CA THR A 29 -0.26 -18.44 9.32
C THR A 29 0.19 -16.99 9.18
N TYR A 30 1.29 -16.80 8.44
CA TYR A 30 1.77 -15.47 8.06
C TYR A 30 1.13 -15.04 6.74
N TYR A 31 0.63 -13.82 6.70
CA TYR A 31 0.03 -13.19 5.52
C TYR A 31 0.87 -11.99 5.14
N THR A 32 1.44 -12.00 3.94
CA THR A 32 2.15 -10.85 3.36
C THR A 32 1.21 -9.71 3.03
N ASN A 33 -0.02 -10.05 2.62
CA ASN A 33 -1.13 -9.14 2.36
C ASN A 33 -2.41 -9.81 2.88
N SER A 34 -3.23 -9.08 3.64
CA SER A 34 -4.52 -9.59 4.12
C SER A 34 -5.53 -9.77 2.99
N ASP A 35 -5.28 -9.17 1.82
CA ASP A 35 -6.12 -9.23 0.63
C ASP A 35 -5.36 -9.90 -0.52
N ASP A 36 -4.97 -11.15 -0.36
CA ASP A 36 -4.08 -11.84 -1.30
C ASP A 36 -4.62 -11.91 -2.75
N ASP A 37 -5.95 -11.78 -2.92
CA ASP A 37 -6.62 -11.73 -4.23
C ASP A 37 -6.45 -10.37 -4.95
N PHE A 38 -6.01 -9.31 -4.28
CA PHE A 38 -5.93 -7.95 -4.81
C PHE A 38 -4.59 -7.27 -4.54
N LEU A 39 -3.99 -6.71 -5.60
CA LEU A 39 -2.84 -5.84 -5.47
C LEU A 39 -3.26 -4.51 -4.86
N ARG A 40 -2.62 -4.09 -3.77
CA ARG A 40 -2.84 -2.78 -3.14
C ARG A 40 -1.77 -1.78 -3.60
N PRO A 41 -2.07 -0.89 -4.57
CA PRO A 41 -1.10 0.11 -5.04
C PRO A 41 -0.87 1.26 -4.05
N ILE A 42 -1.67 1.34 -2.99
CA ILE A 42 -1.63 2.40 -1.98
C ILE A 42 -1.41 1.74 -0.61
N LEU A 43 -0.39 2.20 0.10
CA LEU A 43 -0.02 1.78 1.45
C LEU A 43 -0.20 2.96 2.40
N VAL A 44 -0.93 2.76 3.49
CA VAL A 44 -1.08 3.76 4.55
C VAL A 44 -0.08 3.43 5.66
N ARG A 45 0.96 4.24 5.79
CA ARG A 45 2.03 4.04 6.77
C ARG A 45 1.65 4.74 8.07
N ASP A 46 1.35 3.94 9.09
CA ASP A 46 1.08 4.39 10.46
C ASP A 46 2.30 4.11 11.34
N PHE A 47 2.72 5.09 12.14
CA PHE A 47 3.85 4.99 13.07
C PHE A 47 3.42 5.20 14.52
N HIS A 48 2.14 4.98 14.83
CA HIS A 48 1.58 5.10 16.17
C HIS A 48 1.93 6.44 16.85
N GLY A 49 1.93 7.54 16.07
CA GLY A 49 2.25 8.88 16.55
C GLY A 49 3.72 9.15 16.89
N ARG A 50 4.63 8.21 16.62
CA ARG A 50 6.08 8.39 16.83
C ARG A 50 6.74 9.17 15.68
N LYS A 51 6.16 9.09 14.50
CA LYS A 51 6.52 9.80 13.26
C LYS A 51 5.25 10.23 12.55
N GLU A 52 5.40 11.13 11.58
CA GLU A 52 4.31 11.51 10.70
C GLU A 52 3.91 10.32 9.83
N ASP A 53 2.62 10.02 9.84
CA ASP A 53 2.02 9.02 8.98
C ASP A 53 1.99 9.56 7.54
N TYR A 54 2.14 8.68 6.56
CA TYR A 54 2.13 9.08 5.15
C TYR A 54 1.53 8.01 4.26
N ILE A 55 1.08 8.43 3.08
CA ILE A 55 0.65 7.53 2.02
C ILE A 55 1.85 7.20 1.16
N GLU A 56 2.04 5.91 0.91
CA GLU A 56 3.09 5.38 0.06
C GLU A 56 2.46 4.64 -1.13
N ILE A 57 2.96 4.91 -2.34
CA ILE A 57 2.56 4.16 -3.53
C ILE A 57 3.41 2.90 -3.61
N LEU A 58 2.80 1.74 -3.84
CA LEU A 58 3.51 0.46 -3.92
C LEU A 58 4.70 0.53 -4.89
N GLU A 59 5.86 0.04 -4.47
CA GLU A 59 7.09 0.15 -5.24
C GLU A 59 6.98 -0.54 -6.61
N GLU A 60 6.43 -1.75 -6.65
CA GLU A 60 6.23 -2.50 -7.89
C GLU A 60 5.34 -1.75 -8.87
N PHE A 61 4.34 -1.00 -8.38
CA PHE A 61 3.50 -0.15 -9.22
C PHE A 61 4.32 0.99 -9.85
N ARG A 62 5.15 1.68 -9.05
CA ARG A 62 6.02 2.76 -9.53
C ARG A 62 7.02 2.25 -10.56
N LEU A 63 7.66 1.10 -10.28
CA LEU A 63 8.68 0.52 -11.15
C LEU A 63 8.07 -0.03 -12.44
N PHE A 64 6.92 -0.68 -12.38
CA PHE A 64 6.22 -1.20 -13.54
C PHE A 64 5.81 -0.08 -14.52
N HIS A 65 5.36 1.06 -14.00
CA HIS A 65 5.01 2.24 -14.80
C HIS A 65 6.18 3.21 -15.03
N ASN A 66 7.39 2.88 -14.55
CA ASN A 66 8.59 3.72 -14.60
C ASN A 66 8.35 5.17 -14.13
N LEU A 67 7.66 5.32 -13.01
CA LEU A 67 7.29 6.63 -12.47
C LEU A 67 8.43 7.25 -11.66
N TYR A 68 8.71 8.52 -11.93
CA TYR A 68 9.60 9.34 -11.10
C TYR A 68 8.85 9.88 -9.90
N HIS A 69 9.38 9.70 -8.68
CA HIS A 69 8.81 10.28 -7.47
C HIS A 69 9.44 11.65 -7.18
N ASP A 70 8.68 12.73 -7.37
CA ASP A 70 9.08 14.08 -6.98
C ASP A 70 8.81 14.29 -5.49
N ASN A 71 9.84 14.07 -4.66
CA ASN A 71 9.75 14.24 -3.21
C ASN A 71 9.43 15.69 -2.76
N LYS A 72 9.54 16.71 -3.65
CA LYS A 72 9.20 18.10 -3.28
C LYS A 72 7.71 18.36 -3.30
N THR A 73 7.01 17.77 -4.27
CA THR A 73 5.57 17.96 -4.48
C THR A 73 4.75 16.79 -3.96
N GLY A 74 5.36 15.62 -3.79
CA GLY A 74 4.65 14.36 -3.50
C GLY A 74 3.99 13.75 -4.74
N SER A 75 4.31 14.25 -5.93
CA SER A 75 3.75 13.76 -7.20
C SER A 75 4.62 12.67 -7.83
N PHE A 76 3.97 11.80 -8.61
CA PHE A 76 4.63 10.78 -9.43
C PHE A 76 4.45 11.13 -10.91
N LEU A 77 5.57 11.27 -11.61
CA LEU A 77 5.63 11.75 -12.98
C LEU A 77 5.98 10.62 -13.94
N SER A 78 5.40 10.67 -15.13
CA SER A 78 5.86 9.95 -16.32
C SER A 78 6.31 10.95 -17.39
N PHE A 79 6.80 10.45 -18.51
CA PHE A 79 7.22 11.25 -19.64
C PHE A 79 6.51 10.75 -20.89
N ASP A 80 5.91 11.66 -21.64
CA ASP A 80 5.26 11.30 -22.90
C ASP A 80 6.28 11.06 -24.03
N GLU A 81 5.78 10.82 -25.26
CA GLU A 81 6.64 10.56 -26.42
C GLU A 81 7.54 11.75 -26.81
N ALA A 82 7.16 12.98 -26.42
CA ALA A 82 7.97 14.18 -26.62
C ALA A 82 8.99 14.40 -25.49
N GLY A 83 8.87 13.65 -24.39
CA GLY A 83 9.67 13.80 -23.18
C GLY A 83 9.12 14.84 -22.21
N ASP A 84 7.89 15.32 -22.41
CA ASP A 84 7.25 16.27 -21.52
C ASP A 84 6.74 15.55 -20.25
N GLU A 85 6.82 16.23 -19.12
CA GLU A 85 6.37 15.70 -17.83
C GLU A 85 4.84 15.55 -17.78
N VAL A 86 4.38 14.37 -17.37
CA VAL A 86 2.97 14.06 -17.13
C VAL A 86 2.78 13.65 -15.68
N GLU A 87 1.99 14.40 -14.92
CA GLU A 87 1.60 14.02 -13.56
C GLU A 87 0.63 12.83 -13.62
N VAL A 88 1.02 11.70 -13.02
CA VAL A 88 0.23 10.45 -13.01
C VAL A 88 -0.45 10.23 -11.67
N ILE A 89 0.25 10.53 -10.57
CA ILE A 89 -0.29 10.39 -9.20
C ILE A 89 0.03 11.64 -8.42
N LYS A 90 -0.94 12.14 -7.67
CA LYS A 90 -0.77 13.22 -6.71
C LYS A 90 -1.24 12.75 -5.34
N VAL A 91 -0.35 12.82 -4.35
CA VAL A 91 -0.69 12.50 -2.96
C VAL A 91 -0.93 13.81 -2.21
N GLU A 92 -2.15 14.02 -1.74
CA GLU A 92 -2.53 15.20 -0.97
C GLU A 92 -3.00 14.78 0.43
N THR A 93 -2.41 15.38 1.46
CA THR A 93 -2.91 15.31 2.83
C THR A 93 -3.93 16.42 3.03
N LYS A 94 -5.15 16.06 3.46
CA LYS A 94 -6.23 17.03 3.72
C LYS A 94 -6.10 17.67 5.10
#